data_AF-A0A0G3LXS2-F1
#
_entry.id   AF-A0A0G3LXS2-F1
#
_cell.length_a   1.000
_cell.length_b   1.000
_cell.length_c   1.000
_cell.angle_alpha   90.00
_cell.angle_beta   90.00
_cell.angle_gamma   90.00
#
_symmetry.space_group_name_H-M   'P 1'
#
loop_
_entity.id
_entity.type
_entity.pdbx_description
1 polymer ?
#
loop_
_entity_poly.entity_id
_entity_poly.type
_entity_poly.pdbx_seq_one_letter_code
_entity_poly.pdbx_strand_id
1 'polypeptide(L)'
;MKNTCLVLIISLISFSCKKNQEKGYTQPITKKSAVIVTDTAIIDGVLLELTNDNGKAELSINSKKYKLSGNIKIKPPCYFLRRDKNKVENFSYPDVGVKHTLIILGNMATQDERKIFGAENSNTICGTGMQGILFKKDSIIITNKTLTHSFVCADTGTDEKDFNGFAHD
;
A
#
# COMPACT_ATOMS: atom_id res chain seq x y z
N MET A 1 -25.49 -61.36 -51.76
CA MET A 1 -24.71 -61.94 -50.64
C MET A 1 -23.45 -62.57 -51.20
N LYS A 2 -22.31 -62.37 -50.53
CA LYS A 2 -20.93 -62.77 -50.89
C LYS A 2 -20.26 -61.90 -51.95
N ASN A 3 -19.44 -60.96 -51.48
CA ASN A 3 -18.23 -60.53 -52.19
C ASN A 3 -17.01 -60.91 -51.34
N THR A 4 -16.02 -61.43 -52.05
CA THR A 4 -14.79 -62.10 -51.66
C THR A 4 -13.71 -61.16 -51.12
N CYS A 5 -12.83 -61.73 -50.30
CA CYS A 5 -11.55 -61.16 -49.87
C CYS A 5 -10.67 -60.74 -51.04
N LEU A 6 -9.96 -59.62 -50.88
CA LEU A 6 -8.61 -59.45 -51.42
C LEU A 6 -7.75 -58.71 -50.40
N VAL A 7 -6.63 -59.33 -50.03
CA VAL A 7 -5.58 -58.82 -49.16
C VAL A 7 -4.65 -57.93 -49.98
N LEU A 8 -4.24 -56.78 -49.44
CA LEU A 8 -3.00 -56.11 -49.82
C LEU A 8 -2.34 -55.46 -48.58
N ILE A 9 -1.10 -55.89 -48.37
CA ILE A 9 -0.15 -55.56 -47.30
C ILE A 9 0.59 -54.25 -47.66
N ILE A 10 1.35 -53.69 -46.71
CA ILE A 10 2.48 -52.72 -46.83
C ILE A 10 2.04 -51.27 -46.47
N SER A 11 2.67 -50.50 -45.58
CA SER A 11 4.00 -50.52 -44.97
C SER A 11 3.99 -49.81 -43.61
N LEU A 12 4.83 -50.28 -42.68
CA LEU A 12 5.26 -49.55 -41.49
C LEU A 12 6.16 -48.38 -41.90
N ILE A 13 5.82 -47.16 -41.49
CA ILE A 13 6.78 -46.06 -41.40
C ILE A 13 6.74 -45.52 -39.97
N SER A 14 7.69 -46.01 -39.18
CA SER A 14 7.99 -45.50 -37.85
C SER A 14 8.59 -44.10 -37.99
N PHE A 15 7.79 -43.05 -37.80
CA PHE A 15 8.34 -41.71 -37.59
C PHE A 15 8.96 -41.65 -36.19
N SER A 16 10.27 -41.85 -36.16
CA SER A 16 11.16 -41.55 -35.06
C SER A 16 11.06 -40.05 -34.74
N CYS A 17 10.31 -39.69 -33.69
CA CYS A 17 10.33 -38.34 -33.14
C CYS A 17 11.68 -38.11 -32.42
N LYS A 18 12.56 -37.42 -33.15
CA LYS A 18 13.82 -36.87 -32.68
C LYS A 18 13.56 -35.93 -31.49
N LYS A 19 14.11 -36.28 -30.33
CA LYS A 19 14.10 -35.49 -29.10
C LYS A 19 14.92 -34.20 -29.34
N ASN A 20 14.26 -33.08 -29.62
CA ASN A 20 14.90 -31.78 -29.55
C ASN A 20 14.76 -31.27 -28.11
N GLN A 21 15.91 -31.07 -27.45
CA GLN A 21 15.99 -30.35 -26.19
C GLN A 21 15.63 -28.88 -26.45
N GLU A 22 14.41 -28.49 -26.10
CA GLU A 22 14.14 -27.09 -25.83
C GLU A 22 14.87 -26.71 -24.54
N LYS A 23 15.90 -25.88 -24.69
CA LYS A 23 16.50 -25.16 -23.57
C LYS A 23 15.38 -24.30 -22.98
N GLY A 24 14.93 -24.66 -21.78
CA GLY A 24 14.03 -23.85 -20.99
C GLY A 24 14.65 -22.49 -20.72
N TYR A 25 14.31 -21.51 -21.54
CA TYR A 25 14.35 -20.12 -21.13
C TYR A 25 13.23 -19.94 -20.12
N THR A 26 13.55 -20.12 -18.84
CA THR A 26 12.75 -19.53 -17.78
C THR A 26 12.85 -18.03 -17.99
N GLN A 27 11.87 -17.47 -18.70
CA GLN A 27 11.61 -16.04 -18.61
C GLN A 27 11.49 -15.75 -17.11
N PRO A 28 12.25 -14.80 -16.54
CA PRO A 28 11.91 -14.33 -15.21
C PRO A 28 10.49 -13.81 -15.35
N ILE A 29 9.54 -14.52 -14.73
CA ILE A 29 8.20 -13.98 -14.52
C ILE A 29 8.44 -12.83 -13.58
N THR A 30 8.71 -11.65 -14.15
CA THR A 30 8.57 -10.40 -13.44
C THR A 30 7.10 -10.35 -13.10
N LYS A 31 6.74 -10.91 -11.93
CA LYS A 31 5.45 -10.63 -11.31
C LYS A 31 5.40 -9.12 -11.25
N LYS A 32 4.66 -8.50 -12.17
CA LYS A 32 4.30 -7.09 -12.09
C LYS A 32 3.48 -7.01 -10.83
N SER A 33 4.14 -6.76 -9.71
CA SER A 33 3.49 -6.74 -8.43
C SER A 33 2.50 -5.58 -8.51
N ALA A 34 1.24 -5.92 -8.24
CA ALA A 34 0.13 -5.01 -8.45
C ALA A 34 0.23 -3.91 -7.40
N VAL A 35 -0.03 -2.67 -7.80
CA VAL A 35 -0.24 -1.58 -6.85
C VAL A 35 -1.50 -1.90 -6.05
N ILE A 36 -1.37 -1.93 -4.72
CA ILE A 36 -2.48 -2.23 -3.80
C ILE A 36 -2.86 -0.95 -3.08
N VAL A 37 -4.13 -0.53 -3.19
CA VAL A 37 -4.68 0.54 -2.34
C VAL A 37 -4.82 -0.03 -0.92
N THR A 38 -4.13 0.58 0.04
CA THR A 38 -4.16 0.15 1.44
C THR A 38 -5.22 0.89 2.23
N ASP A 39 -5.47 2.16 1.89
CA ASP A 39 -6.44 2.99 2.60
C ASP A 39 -6.88 4.20 1.76
N THR A 40 -8.06 4.74 2.04
CA THR A 40 -8.59 5.93 1.38
C THR A 40 -9.23 6.89 2.38
N ALA A 41 -9.22 8.18 2.02
CA ALA A 41 -9.83 9.25 2.81
C ALA A 41 -10.43 10.32 1.90
N ILE A 42 -11.44 11.04 2.39
CA ILE A 42 -11.95 12.24 1.73
C ILE A 42 -11.81 13.41 2.69
N ILE A 43 -11.02 14.42 2.31
CA ILE A 43 -10.82 15.66 3.07
C ILE A 43 -11.12 16.83 2.12
N ASP A 44 -12.00 17.74 2.52
CA ASP A 44 -12.43 18.87 1.68
C ASP A 44 -12.90 18.45 0.27
N GLY A 45 -13.51 17.27 0.14
CA GLY A 45 -13.94 16.73 -1.15
C GLY A 45 -12.82 16.21 -2.04
N VAL A 46 -11.57 16.15 -1.56
CA VAL A 46 -10.43 15.53 -2.24
C VAL A 46 -10.31 14.09 -1.80
N LEU A 47 -10.32 13.16 -2.76
CA LEU A 47 -9.99 11.76 -2.51
C LEU A 47 -8.46 11.61 -2.37
N LEU A 48 -8.05 11.04 -1.24
CA LEU A 48 -6.70 10.61 -0.95
C LEU A 48 -6.63 9.08 -0.98
N GLU A 49 -5.62 8.53 -1.62
CA GLU A 49 -5.39 7.09 -1.72
C GLU A 49 -3.96 6.77 -1.28
N LEU A 50 -3.83 5.96 -0.24
CA LEU A 50 -2.54 5.36 0.15
C LEU A 50 -2.38 4.05 -0.59
N THR A 51 -1.22 3.86 -1.21
CA THR A 51 -0.90 2.66 -1.97
C THR A 51 0.39 2.02 -1.51
N ASN A 52 0.45 0.70 -1.64
CA ASN A 52 1.68 -0.07 -1.63
C ASN A 52 2.01 -0.46 -3.08
N ASP A 53 3.02 0.20 -3.65
CA ASP A 53 3.61 -0.16 -4.93
C ASP A 53 4.94 -0.87 -4.67
N ASN A 54 4.93 -2.20 -4.74
CA ASN A 54 6.15 -3.03 -4.67
C ASN A 54 7.02 -2.78 -3.43
N GLY A 55 6.39 -2.56 -2.27
CA GLY A 55 7.09 -2.27 -1.01
C GLY A 55 7.42 -0.79 -0.80
N LYS A 56 6.96 0.09 -1.69
CA LYS A 56 7.00 1.55 -1.52
C LYS A 56 5.61 2.09 -1.21
N ALA A 57 5.51 2.91 -0.18
CA ALA A 57 4.28 3.62 0.14
C ALA A 57 4.17 4.90 -0.71
N GLU A 58 3.00 5.15 -1.31
CA GLU A 58 2.72 6.38 -2.04
C GLU A 58 1.37 6.98 -1.66
N LEU A 59 1.23 8.29 -1.83
CA LEU A 59 -0.03 9.01 -1.70
C LEU A 59 -0.43 9.53 -3.07
N SER A 60 -1.62 9.18 -3.52
CA SER A 60 -2.26 9.77 -4.69
C SER A 60 -3.39 10.69 -4.27
N ILE A 61 -3.58 11.79 -5.00
CA ILE A 61 -4.70 12.72 -4.79
C ILE A 61 -5.48 12.92 -6.09
N ASN A 62 -6.80 12.90 -6.00
CA ASN A 62 -7.66 13.31 -7.11
C ASN A 62 -8.08 14.77 -6.91
N SER A 63 -7.23 15.71 -7.33
CA SER A 63 -7.55 17.14 -7.25
C SER A 63 -6.90 17.93 -8.37
N LYS A 64 -7.63 18.95 -8.85
CA LYS A 64 -7.07 20.04 -9.69
C LYS A 64 -6.64 21.25 -8.86
N LYS A 65 -7.07 21.33 -7.60
CA LYS A 65 -6.83 22.48 -6.71
C LYS A 65 -5.47 22.38 -6.01
N TYR A 66 -5.16 21.19 -5.50
CA TYR A 66 -3.96 20.98 -4.70
C TYR A 66 -2.83 20.37 -5.52
N LYS A 67 -1.63 20.91 -5.35
CA LYS A 67 -0.40 20.25 -5.79
C LYS A 67 0.14 19.37 -4.67
N LEU A 68 0.41 18.09 -4.96
CA LEU A 68 1.06 17.19 -4.02
C LEU A 68 2.58 17.39 -4.05
N SER A 69 3.22 17.44 -2.87
CA SER A 69 4.67 17.44 -2.74
C SER A 69 5.14 16.57 -1.56
N GLY A 70 6.41 16.19 -1.58
CA GLY A 70 7.00 15.28 -0.60
C GLY A 70 6.80 13.81 -0.96
N ASN A 71 7.33 12.92 -0.12
CA ASN A 71 7.25 11.46 -0.30
C ASN A 71 7.00 10.79 1.05
N ILE A 72 6.27 9.68 1.03
CA ILE A 72 6.16 8.81 2.21
C ILE A 72 7.51 8.12 2.44
N LYS A 73 8.00 8.17 3.67
CA LYS A 73 9.28 7.59 4.09
C LYS A 73 9.14 6.40 5.04
N ILE A 74 7.99 6.30 5.72
CA ILE A 74 7.63 5.11 6.49
C ILE A 74 7.30 3.94 5.57
N LYS A 75 7.53 2.71 6.03
CA LYS A 75 7.36 1.49 5.23
C LYS A 75 5.87 1.13 5.10
N PRO A 76 5.43 0.63 3.94
CA PRO A 76 4.06 0.17 3.74
C PRO A 76 3.76 -1.15 4.49
N PRO A 77 2.47 -1.55 4.57
CA PRO A 77 1.29 -0.76 4.19
C PRO A 77 1.11 0.46 5.10
N CYS A 78 0.54 1.54 4.56
CA CYS A 78 0.24 2.75 5.32
C CYS A 78 -1.27 2.99 5.42
N TYR A 79 -1.70 3.56 6.54
CA TYR A 79 -3.10 3.82 6.86
C TYR A 79 -3.25 5.20 7.51
N PHE A 80 -4.36 5.87 7.28
CA PHE A 80 -4.66 7.12 8.00
C PHE A 80 -5.03 6.82 9.45
N LEU A 81 -4.56 7.65 10.38
CA LEU A 81 -5.06 7.63 11.76
C LEU A 81 -6.51 8.11 11.80
N ARG A 82 -7.32 7.41 12.57
CA ARG A 82 -8.74 7.63 12.75
C ARG A 82 -9.11 7.62 14.22
N ARG A 83 -10.16 8.34 14.54
CA ARG A 83 -10.85 8.33 15.84
C ARG A 83 -12.36 8.25 15.59
N ASP A 84 -13.12 7.76 16.57
CA ASP A 84 -14.58 7.78 16.63
C ASP A 84 -15.29 7.37 15.33
N LYS A 85 -15.49 6.06 15.13
CA LYS A 85 -16.24 5.48 14.00
C LYS A 85 -15.57 5.71 12.63
N ASN A 86 -14.27 5.45 12.55
CA ASN A 86 -13.47 5.46 11.32
C ASN A 86 -13.32 6.83 10.63
N LYS A 87 -13.53 7.94 11.36
CA LYS A 87 -13.25 9.27 10.82
C LYS A 87 -11.76 9.56 10.89
N VAL A 88 -11.18 10.01 9.77
CA VAL A 88 -9.77 10.44 9.73
C VAL A 88 -9.56 11.60 10.68
N GLU A 89 -8.69 11.39 11.66
CA GLU A 89 -8.37 12.39 12.66
C GLU A 89 -7.49 13.47 12.01
N ASN A 90 -7.86 14.73 12.24
CA ASN A 90 -7.14 15.86 11.69
C ASN A 90 -7.40 17.13 12.50
N PHE A 91 -6.40 18.00 12.53
CA PHE A 91 -6.42 19.27 13.28
C PHE A 91 -5.97 20.43 12.38
N SER A 92 -6.42 21.65 12.70
CA SER A 92 -6.04 22.87 11.98
C SER A 92 -5.03 23.68 12.77
N TYR A 93 -4.05 24.27 12.09
CA TYR A 93 -3.04 25.16 12.69
C TYR A 93 -2.94 26.45 11.84
N PRO A 94 -3.85 27.42 12.06
CA PRO A 94 -3.95 28.64 11.25
C PRO A 94 -2.71 29.53 11.31
N ASP A 95 -1.99 29.52 12.43
CA ASP A 95 -0.76 30.28 12.68
C ASP A 95 0.38 29.92 11.71
N VAL A 96 0.41 28.68 11.23
CA VAL A 96 1.33 28.20 10.17
C VAL A 96 0.64 27.95 8.82
N GLY A 97 -0.61 28.40 8.68
CA GLY A 97 -1.40 28.31 7.46
C GLY A 97 -1.79 26.88 7.07
N VAL A 98 -1.87 25.95 8.03
CA VAL A 98 -2.29 24.57 7.82
C VAL A 98 -3.78 24.44 8.15
N LYS A 99 -4.57 24.06 7.14
CA LYS A 99 -6.01 23.83 7.30
C LYS A 99 -6.30 22.46 7.92
N HIS A 100 -5.57 21.44 7.51
CA HIS A 100 -5.66 20.09 8.06
C HIS A 100 -4.26 19.48 8.17
N THR A 101 -3.89 19.03 9.35
CA THR A 101 -2.82 18.07 9.56
C THR A 101 -3.44 16.71 9.76
N LEU A 102 -3.08 15.76 8.90
CA LEU A 102 -3.40 14.35 9.05
C LEU A 102 -2.11 13.62 9.44
N ILE A 103 -2.27 12.43 10.02
CA ILE A 103 -1.16 11.51 10.26
C ILE A 103 -1.47 10.19 9.58
N ILE A 104 -0.45 9.65 8.90
CA ILE A 104 -0.44 8.27 8.43
C ILE A 104 0.48 7.44 9.32
N LEU A 105 0.07 6.20 9.58
CA LEU A 105 0.90 5.20 10.22
C LEU A 105 1.42 4.19 9.19
N GLY A 106 2.57 3.61 9.46
CA GLY A 106 3.20 2.54 8.72
C GLY A 106 4.22 1.83 9.60
N ASN A 107 5.19 1.14 9.00
CA ASN A 107 6.10 0.25 9.73
C ASN A 107 5.30 -0.71 10.62
N MET A 108 4.53 -1.61 9.99
CA MET A 108 3.60 -2.49 10.70
C MET A 108 4.26 -3.19 11.90
N ALA A 109 3.59 -3.11 13.04
CA ALA A 109 4.11 -3.65 14.29
C ALA A 109 4.23 -5.18 14.22
N THR A 110 5.37 -5.68 14.65
CA THR A 110 5.64 -7.11 14.85
C THR A 110 4.82 -7.68 16.00
N GLN A 111 4.74 -9.00 16.10
CA GLN A 111 4.05 -9.66 17.21
C GLN A 111 4.65 -9.31 18.57
N ASP A 112 5.99 -9.20 18.65
CA ASP A 112 6.69 -8.82 19.88
C ASP A 112 6.38 -7.38 20.29
N GLU A 113 6.40 -6.44 19.34
CA GLU A 113 6.00 -5.05 19.61
C GLU A 113 4.55 -5.00 20.09
N ARG A 114 3.63 -5.71 19.42
CA ARG A 114 2.23 -5.78 19.87
C ARG A 114 2.10 -6.31 21.29
N LYS A 115 2.86 -7.34 21.66
CA LYS A 115 2.86 -7.89 23.02
C LYS A 115 3.39 -6.90 24.06
N ILE A 116 4.44 -6.16 23.74
CA ILE A 116 5.00 -5.12 24.64
C ILE A 116 3.94 -4.06 24.96
N PHE A 117 3.11 -3.71 23.97
CA PHE A 117 2.07 -2.67 24.10
C PHE A 117 0.66 -3.21 24.37
N GLY A 118 0.51 -4.50 24.69
CA GLY A 118 -0.78 -5.11 25.08
C GLY A 118 -1.82 -5.23 23.95
N ALA A 119 -1.35 -5.30 22.70
CA ALA A 119 -2.18 -5.39 21.49
C ALA A 119 -2.07 -6.76 20.78
N GLU A 120 -1.51 -7.78 21.43
CA GLU A 120 -1.21 -9.09 20.83
C GLU A 120 -2.46 -9.83 20.35
N ASN A 121 -3.60 -9.61 21.01
CA ASN A 121 -4.89 -10.25 20.68
C ASN A 121 -5.85 -9.32 19.92
N SER A 122 -5.43 -8.09 19.60
CA SER A 122 -6.25 -7.16 18.84
C SER A 122 -6.14 -7.43 17.34
N ASN A 123 -7.23 -7.21 16.59
CA ASN A 123 -7.21 -7.18 15.13
C ASN A 123 -6.92 -5.78 14.57
N THR A 124 -6.69 -4.81 15.45
CA THR A 124 -6.39 -3.43 15.07
C THR A 124 -5.05 -3.35 14.33
N ILE A 125 -5.05 -2.56 13.26
CA ILE A 125 -3.88 -2.21 12.47
C ILE A 125 -3.01 -1.29 13.31
N CYS A 126 -1.80 -1.72 13.66
CA CYS A 126 -0.86 -0.92 14.42
C CYS A 126 0.51 -0.88 13.74
N GLY A 127 1.22 0.22 13.90
CA GLY A 127 2.51 0.48 13.30
C GLY A 127 3.43 1.24 14.25
N THR A 128 4.71 1.29 13.89
CA THR A 128 5.74 1.96 14.69
C THR A 128 6.29 3.23 14.03
N GLY A 129 5.74 3.61 12.88
CA GLY A 129 6.12 4.80 12.13
C GLY A 129 4.93 5.71 11.88
N MET A 130 5.11 7.00 12.10
CA MET A 130 4.13 8.05 11.74
C MET A 130 4.76 9.11 10.84
N GLN A 131 3.95 9.67 9.95
CA GLN A 131 4.32 10.80 9.10
C GLN A 131 3.11 11.71 8.87
N GLY A 132 3.36 13.02 8.80
CA GLY A 132 2.32 14.03 8.63
C GLY A 132 1.96 14.27 7.16
N ILE A 133 0.71 14.65 6.93
CA ILE A 133 0.23 15.21 5.66
C ILE A 133 -0.45 16.56 5.98
N LEU A 134 0.04 17.63 5.36
CA LEU A 134 -0.42 18.99 5.60
C LEU A 134 -1.22 19.52 4.42
N PHE A 135 -2.46 19.91 4.65
CA PHE A 135 -3.28 20.66 3.70
C PHE A 135 -3.05 22.15 3.93
N LYS A 136 -2.37 22.80 2.99
CA LYS A 136 -2.25 24.26 2.92
C LYS A 136 -3.17 24.80 1.83
N LYS A 137 -3.14 26.12 1.57
CA LYS A 137 -4.09 26.81 0.67
C LYS A 137 -4.24 26.14 -0.72
N ASP A 138 -3.12 25.76 -1.32
CA ASP A 138 -3.00 25.27 -2.70
C ASP A 138 -2.12 24.00 -2.83
N SER A 139 -1.71 23.44 -1.70
CA SER A 139 -0.80 22.29 -1.66
C SER A 139 -1.19 21.28 -0.59
N ILE A 140 -0.92 20.01 -0.89
CA ILE A 140 -0.90 18.92 0.07
C ILE A 140 0.56 18.49 0.18
N ILE A 141 1.12 18.56 1.39
CA ILE A 141 2.54 18.34 1.63
C ILE A 141 2.71 17.12 2.54
N ILE A 142 3.48 16.13 2.11
CA ILE A 142 3.93 15.04 2.98
C ILE A 142 5.17 15.52 3.73
N THR A 143 5.13 15.52 5.06
CA THR A 143 6.20 16.09 5.90
C THR A 143 7.52 15.36 5.67
N ASN A 144 8.65 16.05 5.82
CA ASN A 144 9.97 15.40 5.72
C ASN A 144 10.29 14.58 6.98
N LYS A 145 9.84 15.06 8.14
CA LYS A 145 9.93 14.38 9.43
C LYS A 145 9.04 13.16 9.50
N THR A 146 9.57 12.14 10.15
CA THR A 146 8.89 10.90 10.54
C THR A 146 9.12 10.69 12.03
N LEU A 147 8.12 10.17 12.73
CA LEU A 147 8.29 9.65 14.08
C LEU A 147 8.43 8.13 13.98
N THR A 148 9.61 7.62 14.28
CA THR A 148 9.91 6.18 14.28
C THR A 148 10.00 5.69 15.73
N HIS A 149 9.60 4.44 15.97
CA HIS A 149 9.47 3.83 17.31
C HIS A 149 8.27 4.30 18.15
N SER A 150 7.27 4.92 17.52
CA SER A 150 6.01 5.27 18.17
C SER A 150 4.98 4.18 17.90
N PHE A 151 4.57 3.41 18.90
CA PHE A 151 3.50 2.41 18.73
C PHE A 151 2.14 3.12 18.66
N VAL A 152 1.50 3.08 17.50
CA VAL A 152 0.19 3.69 17.26
C VAL A 152 -0.71 2.73 16.51
N CYS A 153 -2.01 2.81 16.79
CA CYS A 153 -3.03 1.99 16.17
C CYS A 153 -4.00 2.86 15.35
N ALA A 154 -4.46 2.35 14.21
CA ALA A 154 -5.18 3.11 13.19
C ALA A 154 -6.49 3.72 13.68
N ASP A 155 -7.15 3.12 14.67
CA ASP A 155 -8.51 3.43 15.13
C ASP A 155 -8.55 4.09 16.53
N THR A 156 -7.40 4.26 17.18
CA THR A 156 -7.30 4.87 18.52
C THR A 156 -7.03 6.37 18.46
N GLY A 157 -6.60 6.87 17.30
CA GLY A 157 -6.04 8.22 17.16
C GLY A 157 -4.70 8.38 17.89
N THR A 158 -4.24 9.62 17.99
CA THR A 158 -3.10 10.00 18.85
C THR A 158 -3.34 11.36 19.51
N ASP A 159 -2.41 11.81 20.35
CA ASP A 159 -2.47 13.12 21.00
C ASP A 159 -2.28 14.25 19.97
N GLU A 160 -3.05 15.33 20.10
CA GLU A 160 -2.97 16.50 19.22
C GLU A 160 -1.55 17.09 19.12
N LYS A 161 -0.71 16.90 20.14
CA LYS A 161 0.70 17.32 20.12
C LYS A 161 1.50 16.72 18.96
N ASP A 162 1.17 15.51 18.51
CA ASP A 162 1.86 14.87 17.39
C ASP A 162 1.48 15.58 16.07
N PHE A 163 0.20 15.90 15.90
CA PHE A 163 -0.29 16.68 14.76
C PHE A 163 0.34 18.09 14.76
N ASN A 164 0.43 18.73 15.92
CA ASN A 164 1.09 20.02 16.08
C ASN A 164 2.57 19.94 15.68
N GLY A 165 3.27 18.91 16.17
CA GLY A 165 4.68 18.67 15.86
C GLY A 165 4.98 18.35 14.40
N PHE A 166 4.00 17.92 13.61
CA PHE A 166 4.10 17.79 12.15
C PHE A 166 3.72 19.08 11.42
N ALA A 167 2.77 19.86 11.93
CA ALA A 167 2.35 21.13 11.32
C ALA A 167 3.46 22.20 11.35
N HIS A 168 4.33 22.13 12.37
CA HIS A 168 5.42 23.06 12.65
C HIS A 168 6.82 22.51 12.31
N ASP A 169 6.91 21.40 11.58
CA ASP A 169 8.16 20.89 11.00
C ASP A 169 8.56 21.68 9.74
#